data_AF-A0A3P7S0Z7-F1
#
_entry.id   AF-A0A3P7S0Z7-F1
#
_cell.length_a   1.000
_cell.length_b   1.000
_cell.length_c   1.000
_cell.angle_alpha   90.00
_cell.angle_beta   90.00
_cell.angle_gamma   90.00
#
_symmetry.space_group_name_H-M   'P 1'
#
loop_
_entity.id
_entity.type
_entity.pdbx_description
1 polymer ?
#
loop_
_entity_poly.entity_id
_entity_poly.type
_entity_poly.pdbx_seq_one_letter_code
_entity_poly.pdbx_strand_id
1 'polypeptide(L)'
;MLVIGKNQVSLDSQTEIDYIDAFITILSVKVQLYGFEALTNSFNIFKEDNRMKCRIVVTDDELITRMDLSEILKEEGYDVVGQASDGFDAVELCRKLRPDLVLMDVKMPILDGIKASRVIIKEELALSVVLLTAYSGIEFLEQAKEVGVMGYIVKPVSSQNLIPTIEIAVAKGKLIKKIKEDAEKLKDQLEARKSIDRAKGILMDKDKISDNEAYNLIRKLSMEKHASMKNIANAIIMNHVE
;
A
#
# COMPACT_ATOMS: atom_id res chain seq x y z
N MET A 1 -20.68 16.38 18.20
CA MET A 1 -19.86 17.53 17.73
C MET A 1 -18.98 17.14 16.54
N LEU A 2 -19.40 17.48 15.31
CA LEU A 2 -18.64 17.24 14.09
C LEU A 2 -18.25 18.60 13.48
N VAL A 3 -16.98 18.81 13.11
CA VAL A 3 -16.51 20.07 12.50
C VAL A 3 -16.42 19.91 10.99
N ILE A 4 -17.25 20.65 10.25
CA ILE A 4 -17.16 20.77 8.78
C ILE A 4 -17.00 22.25 8.44
N GLY A 5 -15.81 22.64 7.97
CA GLY A 5 -15.51 24.03 7.58
C GLY A 5 -15.42 25.01 8.76
N LYS A 6 -14.94 26.22 8.50
CA LYS A 6 -14.60 27.27 9.50
C LYS A 6 -15.75 27.78 10.39
N ASN A 7 -16.91 27.14 10.41
CA ASN A 7 -18.02 27.49 11.30
C ASN A 7 -18.28 26.35 12.29
N GLN A 8 -18.14 26.65 13.57
CA GLN A 8 -18.69 25.82 14.63
C GLN A 8 -20.22 25.93 14.55
N VAL A 9 -20.87 24.90 14.04
CA VAL A 9 -22.33 24.75 14.18
C VAL A 9 -22.56 23.81 15.35
N SER A 10 -23.11 24.32 16.44
CA SER A 10 -23.73 23.50 17.47
C SER A 10 -24.95 22.82 16.85
N LEU A 11 -24.82 21.54 16.54
CA LEU A 11 -25.94 20.71 16.09
C LEU A 11 -26.89 20.55 17.28
N ASP A 12 -28.16 20.91 17.11
CA ASP A 12 -29.16 20.58 18.10
C ASP A 12 -29.40 19.06 18.12
N SER A 13 -30.05 18.58 19.18
CA SER A 13 -30.37 17.16 19.34
C SER A 13 -31.14 16.59 18.15
N GLN A 14 -31.90 17.43 17.44
CA GLN A 14 -32.68 17.04 16.27
C GLN A 14 -31.78 16.75 15.06
N THR A 15 -30.75 17.57 14.85
CA THR A 15 -29.81 17.38 13.73
C THR A 15 -28.91 16.16 13.96
N GLU A 16 -28.52 15.85 15.20
CA GLU A 16 -27.80 14.59 15.51
C GLU A 16 -28.67 13.35 15.25
N ILE A 17 -29.98 13.41 15.51
CA ILE A 17 -30.93 12.35 15.18
C ILE A 17 -31.05 12.20 13.66
N ASP A 18 -31.15 13.30 12.90
CA ASP A 18 -31.25 13.27 11.44
C ASP A 18 -30.01 12.62 10.76
N TYR A 19 -28.82 12.82 11.32
CA TYR A 19 -27.60 12.15 10.84
C TYR A 19 -27.59 10.65 11.13
N ILE A 20 -28.07 10.24 12.30
CA ILE A 20 -28.21 8.83 12.67
C ILE A 20 -29.24 8.17 11.75
N ASP A 21 -30.37 8.83 11.49
CA ASP A 21 -31.40 8.32 10.57
C ASP A 21 -30.91 8.25 9.13
N ALA A 22 -30.13 9.24 8.66
CA ALA A 22 -29.47 9.18 7.35
C ALA A 22 -28.48 8.01 7.27
N PHE A 23 -27.70 7.76 8.32
CA PHE A 23 -26.76 6.65 8.39
C PHE A 23 -27.48 5.30 8.42
N ILE A 24 -28.54 5.17 9.23
CA ILE A 24 -29.39 3.98 9.30
C ILE A 24 -30.07 3.73 7.95
N THR A 25 -30.51 4.78 7.26
CA THR A 25 -31.14 4.69 5.94
C THR A 25 -30.13 4.19 4.89
N ILE A 26 -28.93 4.77 4.84
CA ILE A 26 -27.86 4.32 3.95
C ILE A 26 -27.47 2.87 4.24
N LEU A 27 -27.39 2.51 5.53
CA LEU A 27 -27.07 1.15 5.95
C LEU A 27 -28.19 0.18 5.52
N SER A 28 -29.45 0.55 5.72
CA SER A 28 -30.62 -0.25 5.33
C SER A 28 -30.69 -0.48 3.82
N VAL A 29 -30.43 0.55 3.02
CA VAL A 29 -30.35 0.45 1.55
C VAL A 29 -29.22 -0.48 1.12
N LYS A 30 -28.05 -0.41 1.77
CA LYS A 30 -26.94 -1.33 1.49
C LYS A 30 -27.25 -2.77 1.91
N VAL A 31 -27.96 -2.99 3.02
CA VAL A 31 -28.40 -4.34 3.45
C VAL A 31 -29.34 -4.94 2.41
N GLN A 32 -30.26 -4.15 1.85
CA GLN A 32 -31.16 -4.61 0.80
C GLN A 32 -30.46 -4.89 -0.53
N LEU A 33 -29.47 -4.08 -0.92
CA LEU A 33 -28.76 -4.25 -2.20
C LEU A 33 -27.77 -5.41 -2.20
N TYR A 34 -27.10 -5.67 -1.07
CA TYR A 34 -25.97 -6.60 -1.01
C TYR A 34 -26.17 -7.78 -0.05
N GLY A 35 -27.25 -7.78 0.75
CA GLY A 35 -27.48 -8.76 1.81
C GLY A 35 -26.68 -8.47 3.07
N PHE A 36 -27.22 -8.88 4.23
CA PHE A 36 -26.57 -8.69 5.54
C PHE A 36 -25.19 -9.35 5.59
N GLU A 37 -25.02 -10.52 4.96
CA GLU A 37 -23.76 -11.25 4.91
C GLU A 37 -22.63 -10.47 4.20
N ALA A 38 -22.92 -9.79 3.08
CA ALA A 38 -21.91 -8.98 2.36
C ALA A 38 -21.48 -7.73 3.15
N LEU A 39 -22.39 -7.15 3.94
CA LEU A 39 -22.07 -6.07 4.85
C LEU A 39 -21.30 -6.56 6.07
N THR A 40 -21.65 -7.72 6.64
CA THR A 40 -20.83 -8.33 7.70
C THR A 40 -19.46 -8.71 7.20
N ASN A 41 -19.28 -9.09 5.93
CA ASN A 41 -17.96 -9.36 5.37
C ASN A 41 -17.17 -8.04 5.18
N SER A 42 -17.84 -6.99 4.71
CA SER A 42 -17.25 -5.64 4.61
C SER A 42 -16.90 -5.04 5.98
N PHE A 43 -17.62 -5.41 7.04
CA PHE A 43 -17.38 -4.97 8.42
C PHE A 43 -16.42 -5.91 9.18
N ASN A 44 -16.40 -7.21 8.87
CA ASN A 44 -15.48 -8.21 9.43
C ASN A 44 -14.07 -8.10 8.85
N ILE A 45 -13.91 -7.52 7.65
CA ILE A 45 -12.58 -7.09 7.15
C ILE A 45 -11.93 -6.09 8.13
N PHE A 46 -12.71 -5.35 8.94
CA PHE A 46 -12.19 -4.47 10.00
C PHE A 46 -12.15 -5.13 11.40
N LYS A 47 -12.64 -6.36 11.55
CA LYS A 47 -12.75 -7.06 12.85
C LYS A 47 -11.83 -8.26 13.01
N GLU A 48 -11.07 -8.65 11.97
CA GLU A 48 -9.87 -9.43 12.23
C GLU A 48 -8.91 -8.57 13.05
N ASP A 49 -8.57 -9.05 14.24
CA ASP A 49 -7.62 -8.46 15.18
C ASP A 49 -6.21 -8.40 14.56
N ASN A 50 -6.04 -7.49 13.61
CA ASN A 50 -4.84 -7.26 12.81
C ASN A 50 -4.06 -6.04 13.32
N ARG A 51 -4.53 -5.39 14.39
CA ARG A 51 -3.88 -4.22 15.00
C ARG A 51 -2.53 -4.63 15.59
N MET A 52 -2.48 -5.78 16.29
CA MET A 52 -1.26 -6.40 16.83
C MET A 52 -0.23 -6.80 15.75
N LYS A 53 -0.54 -6.66 14.46
CA LYS A 53 0.37 -6.99 13.34
C LYS A 53 0.82 -5.78 12.54
N CYS A 54 0.20 -4.61 12.70
CA CYS A 54 0.58 -3.44 11.92
C CYS A 54 1.80 -2.77 12.55
N ARG A 55 2.94 -2.88 11.85
CA ARG A 55 4.24 -2.40 12.30
C ARG A 55 4.44 -0.95 11.86
N ILE A 56 4.60 -0.05 12.82
CA ILE A 56 4.64 1.39 12.58
C ILE A 56 6.00 1.97 13.00
N VAL A 57 6.57 2.82 12.16
CA VAL A 57 7.66 3.72 12.53
C VAL A 57 7.10 5.11 12.79
N VAL A 58 7.48 5.72 13.90
CA VAL A 58 7.07 7.08 14.28
C VAL A 58 8.25 8.03 14.16
N THR A 59 8.06 9.14 13.46
CA THR A 59 9.11 10.13 13.22
C THR A 59 8.61 11.53 13.54
N ASP A 60 9.32 12.22 14.42
CA ASP A 60 9.07 13.59 14.86
C ASP A 60 10.35 14.10 15.52
N ASP A 61 10.73 15.36 15.40
CA ASP A 61 11.95 15.86 16.05
C ASP A 61 11.76 16.05 17.56
N GLU A 62 10.52 16.30 18.01
CA GLU A 62 10.17 16.45 19.41
C GLU A 62 9.97 15.10 20.11
N LEU A 63 10.80 14.81 21.12
CA LEU A 63 10.74 13.56 21.89
C LEU A 63 9.37 13.33 22.54
N ILE A 64 8.77 14.37 23.11
CA ILE A 64 7.47 14.28 23.80
C ILE A 64 6.40 13.85 22.80
N THR A 65 6.35 14.49 21.63
CA THR A 65 5.39 14.15 20.57
C THR A 65 5.55 12.70 20.09
N ARG A 66 6.79 12.20 19.93
CA ARG A 66 7.02 10.78 19.58
C ARG A 66 6.53 9.83 20.67
N MET A 67 6.73 10.17 21.94
CA MET A 67 6.30 9.36 23.07
C MET A 67 4.77 9.29 23.13
N ASP A 68 4.09 10.43 23.03
CA ASP A 68 2.62 10.53 23.05
C ASP A 68 2.00 9.71 21.89
N LEU A 69 2.53 9.88 20.66
CA LEU A 69 2.09 9.08 19.51
C LEU A 69 2.31 7.58 19.73
N SER A 70 3.47 7.21 20.26
CA SER A 70 3.79 5.81 20.50
C SER A 70 2.89 5.19 21.57
N GLU A 71 2.50 5.95 22.58
CA GLU A 71 1.57 5.52 23.62
C GLU A 71 0.18 5.31 23.04
N ILE A 72 -0.38 6.30 22.33
CA ILE A 72 -1.68 6.19 21.64
C ILE A 72 -1.72 4.95 20.75
N LEU A 73 -0.67 4.72 19.95
CA LEU A 73 -0.59 3.58 19.06
C LEU A 73 -0.58 2.24 19.82
N LYS A 74 0.17 2.15 20.91
CA LYS A 74 0.25 0.93 21.73
C LYS A 74 -1.07 0.63 22.44
N GLU A 75 -1.73 1.65 22.97
CA GLU A 75 -3.05 1.51 23.61
C GLU A 75 -4.10 0.98 22.63
N GLU A 76 -4.02 1.40 21.36
CA GLU A 76 -4.90 0.94 20.28
C GLU A 76 -4.46 -0.39 19.65
N GLY A 77 -3.38 -0.99 20.16
CA GLY A 77 -2.91 -2.33 19.81
C GLY A 77 -1.94 -2.39 18.61
N TYR A 78 -1.35 -1.28 18.18
CA TYR A 78 -0.35 -1.24 17.12
C TYR A 78 1.08 -1.54 17.62
N ASP A 79 1.92 -2.09 16.75
CA ASP A 79 3.33 -2.39 17.07
C ASP A 79 4.25 -1.25 16.60
N VAL A 80 4.75 -0.44 17.54
CA VAL A 80 5.73 0.61 17.24
C VAL A 80 7.13 0.00 17.20
N VAL A 81 7.58 -0.32 15.99
CA VAL A 81 8.84 -1.06 15.75
C VAL A 81 10.08 -0.18 15.70
N GLY A 82 9.91 1.13 15.59
CA GLY A 82 11.02 2.08 15.54
C GLY A 82 10.56 3.52 15.72
N GLN A 83 11.48 4.35 16.23
CA GLN A 83 11.28 5.79 16.37
C GLN A 83 12.54 6.51 15.87
N ALA A 84 12.36 7.62 15.15
CA ALA A 84 13.45 8.46 14.67
C ALA A 84 13.17 9.95 14.91
N SER A 85 14.23 10.73 15.12
CA SER A 85 14.16 12.18 15.36
C SER A 85 14.34 13.03 14.10
N ASP A 86 14.68 12.41 12.98
CA ASP A 86 14.88 13.09 11.71
C ASP A 86 14.64 12.15 10.52
N GLY A 87 14.54 12.73 9.33
CA GLY A 87 14.21 11.99 8.12
C GLY A 87 15.30 11.02 7.66
N PHE A 88 16.57 11.24 8.02
CA PHE A 88 17.66 10.34 7.63
C PHE A 88 17.56 9.03 8.42
N ASP A 89 17.47 9.14 9.75
CA ASP A 89 17.29 7.99 10.63
C ASP A 89 16.00 7.24 10.33
N ALA A 90 14.92 7.95 9.95
CA ALA A 90 13.67 7.32 9.55
C ALA A 90 13.82 6.44 8.30
N VAL A 91 14.57 6.90 7.29
CA VAL A 91 14.86 6.11 6.08
C VAL A 91 15.66 4.86 6.44
N GLU A 92 16.71 4.99 7.25
CA GLU A 92 17.54 3.86 7.67
C GLU A 92 16.74 2.82 8.47
N LEU A 93 15.90 3.27 9.40
CA LEU A 93 14.97 2.39 10.12
C LEU A 93 14.02 1.67 9.17
N CYS A 94 13.47 2.36 8.16
CA CYS A 94 12.58 1.73 7.19
C CYS A 94 13.31 0.67 6.34
N ARG A 95 14.56 0.91 5.95
CA ARG A 95 15.39 -0.08 5.25
C ARG A 95 15.57 -1.36 6.06
N LYS A 96 15.86 -1.21 7.36
CA LYS A 96 16.10 -2.33 8.28
C LYS A 96 14.83 -3.07 8.67
N LEU A 97 13.77 -2.32 8.99
CA LEU A 97 12.58 -2.87 9.64
C LEU A 97 11.47 -3.22 8.66
N ARG A 98 11.41 -2.58 7.47
CA ARG A 98 10.32 -2.72 6.50
C ARG A 98 8.93 -2.63 7.17
N PRO A 99 8.59 -1.48 7.78
CA PRO A 99 7.32 -1.31 8.47
C PRO A 99 6.13 -1.29 7.49
N ASP A 100 4.92 -1.50 8.02
CA ASP A 100 3.70 -1.35 7.25
C ASP A 100 3.36 0.13 7.04
N LEU A 101 3.57 0.97 8.07
CA LEU A 101 3.27 2.40 8.03
C LEU A 101 4.41 3.22 8.62
N VAL A 102 4.63 4.40 8.06
CA VAL A 102 5.45 5.44 8.66
C VAL A 102 4.58 6.67 8.97
N LEU A 103 4.57 7.09 10.24
CA LEU A 103 4.12 8.42 10.63
C LEU A 103 5.32 9.35 10.59
N MET A 104 5.23 10.43 9.82
CA MET A 104 6.38 11.26 9.47
C MET A 104 6.06 12.74 9.67
N ASP A 105 6.70 13.40 10.63
CA ASP A 105 6.62 14.86 10.71
C ASP A 105 7.23 15.53 9.46
N VAL A 106 6.61 16.61 9.00
CA VAL A 106 7.04 17.35 7.81
C VAL A 106 8.34 18.11 8.08
N LYS A 107 8.45 18.77 9.23
CA LYS A 107 9.59 19.64 9.56
C LYS A 107 10.48 18.95 10.58
N MET A 108 11.68 18.59 10.15
CA MET A 108 12.69 17.95 10.99
C MET A 108 14.09 18.40 10.56
N PRO A 109 15.11 18.32 11.44
CA PRO A 109 16.49 18.63 11.08
C PRO A 109 17.05 17.59 10.08
N ILE A 110 18.22 17.90 9.49
CA ILE A 110 19.00 17.02 8.57
C ILE A 110 18.28 16.71 7.25
N LEU A 111 17.19 15.95 7.29
CA LEU A 111 16.35 15.61 6.15
C LEU A 111 14.88 15.83 6.53
N ASP A 112 14.20 16.69 5.77
CA ASP A 112 12.78 16.96 6.00
C ASP A 112 11.90 15.74 5.65
N GLY A 113 10.72 15.67 6.27
CA GLY A 113 9.83 14.53 6.15
C GLY A 113 9.31 14.28 4.74
N ILE A 114 9.17 15.33 3.92
CA ILE A 114 8.70 15.19 2.53
C ILE A 114 9.78 14.53 1.68
N LYS A 115 11.03 14.96 1.81
CA LYS A 115 12.18 14.34 1.14
C LYS A 115 12.41 12.91 1.65
N ALA A 116 12.32 12.67 2.95
CA ALA A 116 12.42 11.33 3.52
C ALA A 116 11.33 10.40 2.98
N SER A 117 10.07 10.87 2.94
CA SER A 117 8.94 10.14 2.38
C SER A 117 9.16 9.77 0.91
N ARG A 118 9.74 10.68 0.12
CA ARG A 118 10.09 10.42 -1.29
C ARG A 118 11.06 9.27 -1.43
N VAL A 119 12.07 9.18 -0.55
CA VAL A 119 13.02 8.06 -0.55
C VAL A 119 12.31 6.77 -0.14
N ILE A 120 11.55 6.79 0.96
CA ILE A 120 10.81 5.62 1.48
C ILE A 120 9.88 5.02 0.43
N ILE A 121 9.12 5.86 -0.28
CA ILE A 121 8.17 5.41 -1.29
C ILE A 121 8.90 4.91 -2.54
N LYS A 122 9.91 5.65 -3.03
CA LYS A 122 10.68 5.27 -4.23
C LYS A 122 11.41 3.94 -4.06
N GLU A 123 11.93 3.66 -2.86
CA GLU A 123 12.64 2.42 -2.52
C GLU A 123 11.71 1.33 -1.95
N GLU A 124 10.40 1.60 -1.87
CA GLU A 124 9.38 0.67 -1.37
C GLU A 124 9.70 0.15 0.03
N LEU A 125 10.19 1.03 0.90
CA LEU A 125 10.66 0.68 2.25
C LEU A 125 9.52 0.51 3.25
N ALA A 126 8.33 1.00 2.93
CA ALA A 126 7.10 0.84 3.73
C ALA A 126 5.89 0.68 2.80
N LEU A 127 4.77 0.14 3.29
CA LEU A 127 3.54 0.06 2.49
C LEU A 127 2.90 1.43 2.28
N SER A 128 2.95 2.28 3.31
CA SER A 128 2.33 3.60 3.32
C SER A 128 3.10 4.59 4.18
N VAL A 129 3.03 5.87 3.80
CA VAL A 129 3.54 6.99 4.59
C VAL A 129 2.41 7.98 4.84
N VAL A 130 2.26 8.42 6.09
CA VAL A 130 1.30 9.45 6.52
C VAL A 130 2.08 10.59 7.14
N LEU A 131 1.86 11.80 6.62
CA LEU A 131 2.54 12.99 7.10
C LEU A 131 1.84 13.57 8.34
N LEU A 132 2.60 13.99 9.33
CA LEU A 132 2.13 14.82 10.44
C LEU A 132 2.51 16.27 10.11
N THR A 133 1.56 17.19 10.17
CA THR A 133 1.79 18.57 9.73
C THR A 133 1.17 19.58 10.69
N ALA A 134 1.85 20.69 10.93
CA ALA A 134 1.22 21.85 11.56
C ALA A 134 0.31 22.56 10.53
N TYR A 135 -0.61 23.42 10.99
CA TYR A 135 -1.51 24.17 10.09
C TYR A 135 -0.76 25.00 9.03
N SER A 136 0.45 25.49 9.36
CA SER A 136 1.34 26.20 8.44
C SER A 136 2.03 25.31 7.40
N GLY A 137 1.96 23.98 7.55
CA GLY A 137 2.53 23.02 6.60
C GLY A 137 1.60 22.67 5.43
N ILE A 138 0.38 23.22 5.40
CA ILE A 138 -0.60 23.01 4.32
C ILE A 138 -0.06 23.45 2.96
N GLU A 139 0.79 24.47 2.93
CA GLU A 139 1.44 24.98 1.70
C GLU A 139 2.32 23.92 1.01
N PHE A 140 2.78 22.91 1.75
CA PHE A 140 3.57 21.79 1.22
C PHE A 140 2.72 20.59 0.78
N LEU A 141 1.38 20.66 0.90
CA LEU A 141 0.50 19.54 0.53
C LEU A 141 0.54 19.21 -0.96
N GLU A 142 0.71 20.20 -1.84
CA GLU A 142 0.85 19.92 -3.27
C GLU A 142 2.11 19.11 -3.56
N GLN A 143 3.24 19.43 -2.90
CA GLN A 143 4.48 18.66 -3.02
C GLN A 143 4.32 17.25 -2.42
N ALA A 144 3.56 17.11 -1.33
CA ALA A 144 3.28 15.82 -0.72
C ALA A 144 2.43 14.91 -1.62
N LYS A 145 1.44 15.47 -2.33
CA LYS A 145 0.62 14.71 -3.30
C LYS A 145 1.49 14.11 -4.41
N GLU A 146 2.48 14.85 -4.90
CA GLU A 146 3.42 14.35 -5.93
C GLU A 146 4.32 13.22 -5.42
N VAL A 147 4.61 13.18 -4.12
CA VAL A 147 5.46 12.17 -3.49
C VAL A 147 4.74 10.82 -3.35
N GLY A 148 3.40 10.80 -3.45
CA GLY A 148 2.60 9.59 -3.31
C GLY A 148 2.33 9.19 -1.85
N VAL A 149 2.39 10.14 -0.91
CA VAL A 149 1.99 9.88 0.47
C VAL A 149 0.50 9.55 0.55
N MET A 150 0.11 8.72 1.51
CA MET A 150 -1.24 8.17 1.58
C MET A 150 -2.25 9.13 2.21
N GLY A 151 -1.77 10.09 2.99
CA GLY A 151 -2.56 11.09 3.68
C GLY A 151 -1.70 11.95 4.58
N TYR A 152 -2.36 12.89 5.27
CA TYR A 152 -1.74 13.73 6.28
C TYR A 152 -2.69 13.95 7.46
N ILE A 153 -2.12 14.20 8.62
CA ILE A 153 -2.82 14.53 9.85
C ILE A 153 -2.31 15.88 10.33
N VAL A 154 -3.24 16.78 10.63
CA VAL A 154 -2.90 18.09 11.20
C VAL A 154 -2.72 17.95 12.71
N LYS A 155 -1.58 18.41 13.25
CA LYS A 155 -1.31 18.48 14.69
C LYS A 155 -2.25 19.50 15.36
N PRO A 156 -2.72 19.26 16.62
CA PRO A 156 -2.38 18.14 17.48
C PRO A 156 -3.06 16.83 17.07
N VAL A 157 -2.34 15.72 17.22
CA VAL A 157 -2.82 14.38 16.88
C VAL A 157 -3.66 13.82 18.03
N SER A 158 -4.77 13.17 17.72
CA SER A 158 -5.61 12.48 18.70
C SER A 158 -6.01 11.11 18.18
N SER A 159 -6.33 10.15 19.04
CA SER A 159 -6.71 8.80 18.60
C SER A 159 -7.88 8.83 17.59
N GLN A 160 -8.80 9.79 17.74
CA GLN A 160 -9.96 9.97 16.86
C GLN A 160 -9.59 10.32 15.41
N ASN A 161 -8.47 11.03 15.18
CA ASN A 161 -8.01 11.37 13.83
C ASN A 161 -6.90 10.42 13.34
N LEU A 162 -6.11 9.88 14.26
CA LEU A 162 -4.97 9.02 13.97
C LEU A 162 -5.41 7.65 13.46
N ILE A 163 -6.25 6.96 14.23
CA ILE A 163 -6.61 5.56 13.95
C ILE A 163 -7.32 5.40 12.59
N PRO A 164 -8.37 6.18 12.26
CA PRO A 164 -9.01 6.06 10.95
C PRO A 164 -8.04 6.34 9.80
N THR A 165 -7.12 7.29 9.99
CA THR A 165 -6.13 7.63 8.95
C THR A 165 -5.15 6.47 8.74
N ILE A 166 -4.69 5.83 9.82
CA ILE A 166 -3.82 4.64 9.77
C ILE A 166 -4.51 3.50 9.04
N GLU A 167 -5.74 3.17 9.42
CA GLU A 167 -6.49 2.07 8.82
C GLU A 167 -6.68 2.25 7.31
N ILE A 168 -7.12 3.44 6.90
CA ILE A 168 -7.26 3.80 5.48
C ILE A 168 -5.91 3.72 4.78
N ALA A 169 -4.85 4.22 5.40
CA ALA A 169 -3.53 4.27 4.78
C ALA A 169 -2.96 2.86 4.57
N VAL A 170 -3.04 1.99 5.57
CA VAL A 170 -2.56 0.61 5.50
C VAL A 170 -3.37 -0.20 4.50
N ALA A 171 -4.70 -0.07 4.50
CA ALA A 171 -5.56 -0.77 3.54
C ALA A 171 -5.23 -0.40 2.09
N LYS A 172 -5.06 0.89 1.81
CA LYS A 172 -4.64 1.37 0.48
C LYS A 172 -3.24 0.90 0.10
N GLY A 173 -2.28 0.93 1.02
CA GLY A 173 -0.92 0.45 0.78
C GLY A 173 -0.90 -1.03 0.40
N LYS A 174 -1.64 -1.86 1.13
CA LYS A 174 -1.83 -3.29 0.81
C LYS A 174 -2.46 -3.49 -0.57
N LEU A 175 -3.49 -2.71 -0.91
CA LEU A 175 -4.15 -2.78 -2.23
C LEU A 175 -3.20 -2.42 -3.38
N ILE A 176 -2.46 -1.32 -3.24
CA ILE A 176 -1.50 -0.87 -4.26
C ILE A 176 -0.40 -1.91 -4.46
N LYS A 177 0.15 -2.45 -3.36
CA LYS A 177 1.13 -3.54 -3.43
C LYS A 177 0.57 -4.75 -4.17
N LYS A 178 -0.67 -5.16 -3.85
CA LYS A 178 -1.32 -6.30 -4.49
C LYS A 178 -1.52 -6.09 -5.99
N ILE A 179 -1.99 -4.90 -6.39
CA ILE A 179 -2.14 -4.53 -7.80
C ILE A 179 -0.79 -4.60 -8.52
N LYS A 180 0.29 -4.11 -7.91
CA LYS A 180 1.63 -4.14 -8.49
C LYS A 180 2.11 -5.58 -8.69
N GLU A 181 1.98 -6.44 -7.67
CA GLU A 181 2.35 -7.86 -7.76
C GLU A 181 1.55 -8.59 -8.84
N ASP A 182 0.25 -8.32 -8.97
CA ASP A 182 -0.60 -8.94 -9.98
C ASP A 182 -0.25 -8.45 -11.40
N ALA A 183 0.10 -7.15 -11.55
CA ALA A 183 0.58 -6.59 -12.81
C ALA A 183 1.92 -7.19 -13.24
N GLU A 184 2.86 -7.39 -12.32
CA GLU A 184 4.15 -8.05 -12.58
C GLU A 184 3.94 -9.51 -13.02
N LYS A 185 3.10 -10.26 -12.32
CA LYS A 185 2.77 -11.64 -12.70
C LYS A 185 2.16 -11.74 -14.10
N LEU A 186 1.24 -10.83 -14.44
CA LEU A 186 0.62 -10.81 -15.77
C LEU A 186 1.66 -10.48 -16.85
N LYS A 187 2.55 -9.52 -16.58
CA LYS A 187 3.66 -9.18 -17.48
C LYS A 187 4.56 -10.39 -17.72
N ASP A 188 4.94 -11.11 -16.67
CA ASP A 188 5.79 -12.30 -16.77
C ASP A 188 5.13 -13.42 -17.60
N GLN A 189 3.83 -13.64 -17.43
CA GLN A 189 3.06 -14.60 -18.22
C GLN A 189 3.00 -14.22 -19.70
N LEU A 190 2.79 -12.93 -20.01
CA LEU A 190 2.79 -12.43 -21.38
C LEU A 190 4.17 -12.58 -22.04
N GLU A 191 5.24 -12.27 -21.32
CA GLU A 191 6.61 -12.47 -21.81
C GLU A 191 6.93 -13.94 -22.05
N ALA A 192 6.52 -14.82 -21.12
CA ALA A 192 6.68 -16.26 -21.29
C ALA A 192 5.99 -16.75 -22.55
N ARG A 193 4.73 -16.34 -22.77
CA ARG A 193 3.96 -16.70 -23.96
C ARG A 193 4.60 -16.21 -25.25
N LYS A 194 5.02 -14.94 -25.31
CA LYS A 194 5.74 -14.38 -26.46
C LYS A 194 7.03 -15.13 -26.78
N SER A 195 7.78 -15.51 -25.76
CA SER A 195 9.04 -16.25 -25.92
C SER A 195 8.78 -17.64 -26.48
N ILE A 196 7.79 -18.35 -25.93
CA ILE A 196 7.39 -19.68 -26.43
C ILE A 196 6.91 -19.59 -27.88
N ASP A 197 6.05 -18.64 -28.21
CA ASP A 197 5.52 -18.49 -29.57
C ASP A 197 6.63 -18.16 -30.58
N ARG A 198 7.61 -17.32 -30.21
CA ARG A 198 8.79 -17.05 -31.05
C ARG A 198 9.68 -18.30 -31.23
N ALA A 199 9.95 -19.03 -30.16
CA ALA A 199 10.74 -20.25 -30.23
C ALA A 199 10.05 -21.32 -31.11
N LYS A 200 8.72 -21.46 -31.00
CA LYS A 200 7.94 -22.33 -31.89
C LYS A 200 8.11 -21.93 -33.35
N GLY A 201 7.96 -20.64 -33.68
CA GLY A 201 8.16 -20.16 -35.06
C GLY A 201 9.53 -20.52 -35.63
N ILE A 202 10.60 -20.34 -34.85
CA ILE A 202 11.97 -20.71 -35.26
C ILE A 202 12.07 -22.23 -35.52
N LEU A 203 11.55 -23.07 -34.61
CA LEU A 203 11.58 -24.52 -34.76
C LEU A 203 10.76 -24.99 -35.97
N MET A 204 9.59 -24.40 -36.19
CA MET A 204 8.75 -24.70 -37.35
C MET A 204 9.48 -24.41 -38.66
N ASP A 205 10.17 -23.27 -38.75
CA ASP A 205 10.87 -22.86 -39.96
C ASP A 205 12.13 -23.71 -40.23
N LYS A 206 12.91 -24.01 -39.18
CA LYS A 206 14.17 -24.76 -39.25
C LYS A 206 13.96 -26.27 -39.40
N ASP A 207 13.12 -26.86 -38.55
CA ASP A 207 12.95 -28.31 -38.46
C ASP A 207 11.77 -28.81 -39.30
N LYS A 208 11.02 -27.90 -39.93
CA LYS A 208 9.82 -28.20 -40.76
C LYS A 208 8.76 -29.01 -40.01
N ILE A 209 8.62 -28.73 -38.72
CA ILE A 209 7.65 -29.37 -37.83
C ILE A 209 6.39 -28.49 -37.65
N SER A 210 5.30 -29.11 -37.23
CA SER A 210 4.05 -28.41 -36.91
C SER A 210 4.13 -27.62 -35.60
N ASP A 211 3.21 -26.68 -35.37
CA ASP A 211 3.11 -25.90 -34.12
C ASP A 211 3.01 -26.81 -32.88
N ASN A 212 2.21 -27.88 -32.97
CA ASN A 212 2.03 -28.85 -31.90
C ASN A 212 3.33 -29.62 -31.58
N GLU A 213 4.08 -30.02 -32.60
CA GLU A 213 5.36 -30.71 -32.43
C GLU A 213 6.41 -29.78 -31.82
N ALA A 214 6.49 -28.53 -32.28
CA ALA A 214 7.38 -27.52 -31.72
C ALA A 214 7.06 -27.24 -30.24
N TYR A 215 5.78 -27.09 -29.90
CA TYR A 215 5.35 -26.93 -28.51
C TYR A 215 5.75 -28.12 -27.63
N ASN A 216 5.46 -29.35 -28.10
CA ASN A 216 5.79 -30.57 -27.37
C ASN A 216 7.31 -30.74 -27.19
N LEU A 217 8.11 -30.33 -28.16
CA LEU A 217 9.57 -30.33 -28.07
C LEU A 217 10.06 -29.38 -26.97
N ILE A 218 9.59 -28.12 -26.96
CA ILE A 218 9.93 -27.14 -25.91
C ILE A 218 9.51 -27.68 -24.53
N ARG A 219 8.31 -28.25 -24.42
CA ARG A 219 7.81 -28.85 -23.18
C ARG A 219 8.67 -30.03 -22.72
N LYS A 220 9.05 -30.92 -23.64
CA LYS A 220 9.93 -32.07 -23.35
C LYS A 220 11.29 -31.59 -22.83
N LEU A 221 11.93 -30.65 -23.51
CA LEU A 221 13.21 -30.05 -23.10
C LEU A 221 13.10 -29.35 -21.73
N SER A 222 11.99 -28.69 -21.46
CA SER A 222 11.70 -28.08 -20.14
C SER A 222 11.69 -29.11 -19.02
N MET A 223 11.06 -30.28 -19.23
CA MET A 223 11.03 -31.36 -18.25
C MET A 223 12.41 -32.01 -18.06
N GLU A 224 13.12 -32.31 -19.16
CA GLU A 224 14.45 -32.94 -19.12
C GLU A 224 15.52 -32.06 -18.49
N LYS A 225 15.41 -30.73 -18.64
CA LYS A 225 16.36 -29.76 -18.08
C LYS A 225 15.92 -29.16 -16.76
N HIS A 226 14.76 -29.57 -16.23
CA HIS A 226 14.15 -28.98 -15.02
C HIS A 226 14.11 -27.45 -15.05
N ALA A 227 13.83 -26.87 -16.22
CA ALA A 227 13.82 -25.44 -16.45
C ALA A 227 12.45 -24.99 -16.94
N SER A 228 12.08 -23.73 -16.68
CA SER A 228 10.80 -23.20 -17.15
C SER A 228 10.72 -23.21 -18.68
N MET A 229 9.51 -23.35 -19.23
CA MET A 229 9.31 -23.25 -20.68
C MET A 229 9.79 -21.91 -21.25
N LYS A 230 9.67 -20.80 -20.48
CA LYS A 230 10.23 -19.48 -20.85
C LYS A 230 11.76 -19.56 -21.02
N ASN A 231 12.47 -20.20 -20.10
CA ASN A 231 13.93 -20.32 -20.15
C ASN A 231 14.38 -21.17 -21.34
N ILE A 232 13.70 -22.30 -21.60
CA ILE A 232 13.99 -23.14 -22.78
C ILE A 232 13.72 -22.37 -24.07
N ALA A 233 12.58 -21.69 -24.16
CA ALA A 233 12.24 -20.88 -25.32
C ALA A 233 13.28 -19.78 -25.57
N ASN A 234 13.73 -19.08 -24.54
CA ASN A 234 14.78 -18.07 -24.65
C ASN A 234 16.12 -18.67 -25.10
N ALA A 235 16.51 -19.85 -24.60
CA ALA A 235 17.71 -20.54 -25.05
C ALA A 235 17.64 -20.94 -26.53
N ILE A 236 16.49 -21.43 -26.99
CA ILE A 236 16.25 -21.73 -28.41
C ILE A 236 16.36 -20.47 -29.24
N ILE A 237 15.74 -19.36 -28.81
CA ILE A 237 15.84 -18.07 -29.51
C ILE A 237 17.31 -17.62 -29.59
N MET A 238 18.05 -17.61 -28.48
CA MET A 238 19.46 -17.17 -28.46
C MET A 238 20.36 -17.96 -29.39
N ASN A 239 20.15 -19.27 -29.52
CA ASN A 239 20.96 -20.11 -30.41
C ASN A 239 20.68 -19.88 -31.91
N HIS A 240 19.62 -19.15 -32.25
CA HIS A 240 19.14 -18.97 -33.62
C HIS A 240 19.02 -17.51 -34.05
N VAL A 241 19.35 -16.57 -33.16
CA VAL A 241 19.55 -15.16 -33.50
C VAL A 241 21.03 -14.99 -33.85
N GLU A 242 21.33 -14.95 -35.15
CA GLU A 242 22.59 -14.40 -35.69
C GLU A 242 22.54 -12.87 -35.72
#